data_AF-A0A291DD22-F1
#
_entry.id   AF-A0A291DD22-F1
#
_cell.length_a   1.000
_cell.length_b   1.000
_cell.length_c   1.000
_cell.angle_alpha   90.00
_cell.angle_beta   90.00
_cell.angle_gamma   90.00
#
_symmetry.space_group_name_H-M   'P 1'
#
loop_
_entity.id
_entity.type
_entity.pdbx_description
1 polymer ?
#
loop_
_entity_poly.entity_id
_entity_poly.type
_entity_poly.pdbx_seq_one_letter_code
_entity_poly.pdbx_strand_id
1 'polypeptide(L)'
;MTVSKSGKPKQLPPVEHGAEGELVSAIDAGVGRLAELRILRRIVASHLEHPNTLARDLAALARRYQDLTKEIEELETLEETLGVEAREAGYVEDVAFDPQAL
;
A
#
# COMPACT_ATOMS: atom_id res chain seq x y z
N MET A 1 29.60 -0.80 -46.42
CA MET A 1 28.45 -0.72 -45.49
C MET A 1 29.01 -0.83 -44.07
N THR A 2 29.15 0.29 -43.35
CA THR A 2 29.63 0.29 -41.96
C THR A 2 28.47 0.63 -41.04
N VAL A 3 27.89 -0.39 -40.43
CA VAL A 3 26.89 -0.26 -39.38
C VAL A 3 27.65 0.00 -38.08
N SER A 4 27.54 1.20 -37.52
CA SER A 4 28.06 1.48 -36.19
C SER A 4 27.30 2.65 -35.57
N LYS A 5 26.48 2.33 -34.58
CA LYS A 5 26.22 3.17 -33.40
C LYS A 5 25.43 2.35 -32.37
N SER A 6 26.14 1.46 -31.66
CA SER A 6 25.68 0.95 -30.37
C SER A 6 25.89 2.04 -29.30
N GLY A 7 25.06 3.08 -29.36
CA GLY A 7 24.98 4.05 -28.26
C GLY A 7 24.31 3.37 -27.07
N LYS A 8 24.98 3.31 -25.92
CA LYS A 8 24.36 2.87 -24.66
C LYS A 8 23.05 3.67 -24.47
N PRO A 9 21.94 3.02 -24.08
CA PRO A 9 20.70 3.75 -23.85
C PRO A 9 20.97 4.86 -22.83
N LYS A 10 20.55 6.08 -23.16
CA LYS A 10 20.75 7.26 -22.33
C LYS A 10 19.94 7.05 -21.05
N GLN A 11 20.60 6.61 -19.99
CA GLN A 11 19.96 6.37 -18.70
C GLN A 11 19.54 7.73 -18.12
N LEU A 12 18.24 7.89 -17.87
CA LEU A 12 17.72 9.05 -17.16
C LEU A 12 18.23 8.99 -15.70
N PRO A 13 18.48 10.15 -15.06
CA PRO A 13 18.86 10.16 -13.66
C PRO A 13 17.76 9.49 -12.81
N PRO A 14 18.13 8.82 -11.70
CA PRO A 14 17.17 8.18 -10.81
C PRO A 14 16.09 9.18 -10.36
N VAL A 15 14.88 8.67 -10.18
CA VAL A 15 13.79 9.45 -9.57
C VAL A 15 14.05 9.46 -8.07
N GLU A 16 14.19 10.63 -7.45
CA GLU A 16 14.27 10.74 -6.00
C GLU A 16 12.86 11.02 -5.45
N HIS A 17 12.40 10.19 -4.51
CA HIS A 17 10.99 10.20 -4.09
C HIS A 17 10.75 10.91 -2.76
N GLY A 18 11.77 11.52 -2.14
CA GLY A 18 11.65 12.15 -0.81
C GLY A 18 11.24 11.22 0.35
N ALA A 19 11.00 9.95 0.05
CA ALA A 19 10.61 8.85 0.94
C ALA A 19 11.75 7.84 1.08
N GLU A 20 12.99 8.25 0.80
CA GLU A 20 14.16 7.38 0.87
C GLU A 20 14.32 6.85 2.29
N GLY A 21 14.27 5.52 2.44
CA GLY A 21 14.33 4.85 3.73
C GLY A 21 13.02 4.88 4.54
N GLU A 22 11.98 5.60 4.12
CA GLU A 22 10.68 5.61 4.83
C GLU A 22 10.05 4.23 4.83
N LEU A 23 10.06 3.54 3.68
CA LEU A 23 9.55 2.18 3.57
C LEU A 23 10.37 1.18 4.39
N VAL A 24 11.69 1.29 4.34
CA VAL A 24 12.59 0.39 5.10
C VAL A 24 12.40 0.60 6.60
N SER A 25 12.36 1.85 7.04
CA SER A 25 12.07 2.23 8.41
C SER A 25 10.71 1.72 8.88
N ALA A 26 9.67 1.82 8.04
CA ALA A 26 8.35 1.32 8.38
C ALA A 26 8.32 -0.21 8.55
N ILE A 27 9.02 -0.93 7.68
CA ILE A 27 9.16 -2.39 7.78
C ILE A 27 9.91 -2.75 9.07
N ASP A 28 11.04 -2.09 9.34
CA ASP A 28 11.86 -2.36 10.54
C ASP A 28 11.12 -2.01 11.84
N ALA A 29 10.31 -0.95 11.82
CA ALA A 29 9.49 -0.52 12.94
C ALA A 29 8.22 -1.38 13.13
N GLY A 30 7.87 -2.22 12.17
CA GLY A 30 6.68 -3.06 12.22
C GLY A 30 5.37 -2.26 12.32
N VAL A 31 5.29 -1.07 11.70
CA VAL A 31 4.11 -0.18 11.76
C VAL A 31 2.86 -0.74 11.05
N GLY A 32 2.94 -1.95 10.51
CA GLY A 32 1.81 -2.71 9.98
C GLY A 32 1.60 -2.55 8.49
N ARG A 33 0.88 -3.53 7.92
CA ARG A 33 0.69 -3.68 6.47
C ARG A 33 0.02 -2.47 5.83
N LEU A 34 -0.96 -1.86 6.49
CA LEU A 34 -1.66 -0.68 5.98
C LEU A 34 -0.73 0.53 5.84
N ALA A 35 0.18 0.74 6.79
CA ALA A 35 1.17 1.81 6.73
C ALA A 35 2.17 1.59 5.59
N GLU A 36 2.66 0.36 5.41
CA GLU A 36 3.54 -0.01 4.30
C GLU A 36 2.89 0.30 2.94
N LEU A 37 1.62 -0.10 2.76
CA LEU A 37 0.88 0.13 1.52
C LEU A 37 0.68 1.62 1.23
N ARG A 38 0.41 2.44 2.24
CA ARG A 38 0.28 3.89 2.10
C ARG A 38 1.60 4.52 1.65
N ILE A 39 2.73 4.09 2.21
CA ILE A 39 4.08 4.54 1.79
C ILE A 39 4.34 4.12 0.34
N LEU A 40 4.06 2.87 -0.03
CA LEU A 40 4.22 2.39 -1.40
C LEU A 40 3.36 3.18 -2.40
N ARG A 41 2.09 3.48 -2.05
CA ARG A 41 1.21 4.29 -2.90
C ARG A 41 1.81 5.68 -3.13
N ARG A 42 2.37 6.30 -2.09
CA ARG A 42 3.05 7.60 -2.19
C ARG A 42 4.25 7.54 -3.13
N ILE A 43 5.10 6.52 -3.01
CA ILE A 43 6.27 6.33 -3.89
C ILE A 43 5.82 6.18 -5.35
N VAL A 44 4.81 5.36 -5.62
CA VAL A 44 4.28 5.16 -6.98
C VAL A 44 3.68 6.45 -7.55
N ALA A 45 2.95 7.23 -6.74
CA ALA A 45 2.45 8.54 -7.14
C ALA A 45 3.58 9.50 -7.52
N SER A 46 4.65 9.56 -6.72
CA SER A 46 5.82 10.38 -7.03
C SER A 46 6.47 9.97 -8.36
N HIS A 47 6.55 8.67 -8.67
CA HIS A 47 7.02 8.21 -9.97
C HIS A 47 6.08 8.61 -11.12
N LEU A 48 4.76 8.55 -10.94
CA LEU A 48 3.81 8.95 -11.98
C LEU A 48 3.92 10.44 -12.35
N GLU A 49 4.22 11.29 -11.38
CA GLU A 49 4.34 12.75 -11.57
C GLU A 49 5.74 13.18 -12.04
N HIS A 50 6.74 12.30 -11.96
CA HIS A 50 8.12 12.66 -12.23
C HIS A 50 8.41 12.82 -13.74
N PRO A 51 9.01 13.93 -14.19
CA PRO A 51 9.26 14.19 -15.62
C PRO A 51 10.24 13.19 -16.26
N ASN A 52 11.05 12.50 -15.46
CA ASN A 52 11.98 11.47 -15.92
C ASN A 52 11.37 10.05 -15.98
N THR A 53 10.07 9.90 -15.73
CA THR A 53 9.40 8.59 -15.84
C THR A 53 9.08 8.29 -17.30
N LEU A 54 9.53 7.12 -17.78
CA LEU A 54 9.33 6.71 -19.17
C LEU A 54 7.85 6.43 -19.45
N ALA A 55 7.36 6.85 -20.62
CA ALA A 55 5.98 6.62 -21.04
C ALA A 55 5.57 5.14 -21.05
N ARG A 56 6.51 4.23 -21.32
CA ARG A 56 6.29 2.78 -21.26
C ARG A 56 5.95 2.30 -19.84
N ASP A 57 6.54 2.93 -18.83
CA ASP A 57 6.41 2.51 -17.43
C ASP A 57 5.17 3.14 -16.77
N LEU A 58 4.66 4.26 -17.31
CA LEU A 58 3.45 4.92 -16.80
C LEU A 58 2.24 3.98 -16.72
N ALA A 59 2.00 3.15 -17.72
CA ALA A 59 0.87 2.22 -17.71
C ALA A 59 1.02 1.12 -16.64
N ALA A 60 2.25 0.69 -16.35
CA ALA A 60 2.51 -0.27 -15.27
C ALA A 60 2.35 0.39 -13.89
N LEU A 61 2.91 1.60 -13.72
CA LEU A 61 2.80 2.38 -12.49
C LEU A 61 1.35 2.78 -12.18
N ALA A 62 0.56 3.17 -13.18
CA ALA A 62 -0.84 3.54 -13.00
C ALA A 62 -1.70 2.35 -12.54
N ARG A 63 -1.48 1.17 -13.11
CA ARG A 63 -2.14 -0.06 -12.63
C ARG A 63 -1.75 -0.37 -11.20
N ARG A 64 -0.45 -0.31 -10.88
CA ARG A 64 0.03 -0.54 -9.51
C ARG A 64 -0.57 0.46 -8.51
N TYR A 65 -0.73 1.72 -8.91
CA TYR A 65 -1.38 2.74 -8.10
C TYR A 65 -2.85 2.39 -7.80
N GLN A 66 -3.59 1.94 -8.82
CA GLN A 66 -4.98 1.50 -8.66
C GLN A 66 -5.08 0.27 -7.75
N ASP A 67 -4.20 -0.71 -7.92
CA ASP A 67 -4.17 -1.93 -7.09
C ASP A 67 -3.88 -1.59 -5.62
N LEU A 68 -2.88 -0.75 -5.36
CA LEU A 68 -2.55 -0.29 -4.01
C LEU A 68 -3.70 0.49 -3.37
N THR A 69 -4.43 1.28 -4.16
CA THR A 69 -5.58 2.03 -3.65
C THR A 69 -6.69 1.09 -3.20
N LYS A 70 -7.00 0.07 -3.99
CA LYS A 70 -8.01 -0.94 -3.63
C LYS A 70 -7.60 -1.74 -2.40
N GLU A 71 -6.35 -2.21 -2.33
CA GLU A 71 -5.85 -2.99 -1.18
C GLU A 71 -5.92 -2.17 0.12
N ILE A 72 -5.64 -0.86 0.05
CA ILE A 72 -5.79 0.06 1.18
C ILE A 72 -7.26 0.18 1.60
N GLU A 73 -8.16 0.45 0.66
CA GLU A 73 -9.60 0.61 0.93
C GLU A 73 -10.20 -0.68 1.53
N GLU A 74 -9.81 -1.84 1.00
CA GLU A 74 -10.23 -3.15 1.53
C GLU A 74 -9.76 -3.36 2.96
N LEU A 75 -8.48 -3.07 3.27
CA LEU A 75 -7.95 -3.21 4.62
C LEU A 75 -8.56 -2.21 5.60
N GLU A 76 -8.79 -0.96 5.19
CA GLU A 76 -9.47 0.04 6.02
C GLU A 76 -10.90 -0.39 6.34
N THR A 77 -11.63 -0.93 5.36
CA THR A 77 -12.99 -1.45 5.55
C THR A 77 -13.00 -2.66 6.48
N LEU A 78 -12.02 -3.55 6.36
CA LEU A 78 -11.88 -4.70 7.25
C LEU A 78 -11.56 -4.28 8.69
N GLU A 79 -10.64 -3.33 8.89
CA GLU A 79 -10.33 -2.80 10.22
C GLU A 79 -11.53 -2.11 10.86
N GLU A 80 -12.33 -1.38 10.08
CA GLU A 80 -13.57 -0.76 10.56
C GLU A 80 -14.61 -1.82 10.95
N THR A 81 -14.84 -2.83 10.10
CA THR A 81 -15.82 -3.89 10.35
C THR A 81 -15.46 -4.70 11.60
N LEU A 82 -14.20 -5.15 11.70
CA LEU A 82 -13.71 -5.89 12.86
C LEU A 82 -13.73 -5.02 14.13
N GLY A 83 -13.42 -3.73 14.01
CA GLY A 83 -13.50 -2.78 15.11
C GLY A 83 -14.94 -2.56 15.61
N VAL A 84 -15.93 -2.63 14.71
CA VAL A 84 -17.36 -2.58 15.05
C VAL A 84 -17.79 -3.89 15.72
N GLU A 85 -17.48 -5.05 15.12
CA GLU A 85 -17.82 -6.37 15.68
C GLU A 85 -17.20 -6.58 17.08
N ALA A 86 -15.96 -6.16 17.29
CA ALA A 86 -15.30 -6.24 18.60
C ALA A 86 -15.95 -5.34 19.66
N ARG A 87 -16.50 -4.19 19.25
CA ARG A 87 -17.27 -3.31 20.15
C ARG A 87 -18.66 -3.88 20.45
N GLU A 88 -19.30 -4.50 19.47
CA GLU A 88 -20.62 -5.13 19.62
C GLU A 88 -20.55 -6.43 20.45
N ALA A 89 -19.47 -7.19 20.34
CA ALA A 89 -19.22 -8.39 21.16
C ALA A 89 -18.86 -8.09 22.63
N GLY A 90 -18.74 -6.80 23.00
CA GLY A 90 -18.26 -6.35 24.31
C GLY A 90 -19.27 -6.40 25.47
N TYR A 91 -20.50 -6.89 25.28
CA TYR A 91 -21.45 -7.05 26.38
C TYR A 91 -22.45 -8.19 26.13
N VAL A 92 -22.09 -9.39 26.61
CA VAL A 92 -23.07 -10.45 26.89
C VAL A 92 -23.21 -10.46 28.41
N GLU A 93 -24.36 -10.06 28.94
CA GLU A 93 -24.63 -10.28 30.36
C GLU A 93 -24.57 -11.78 30.62
N ASP A 94 -23.71 -12.20 31.56
CA ASP A 94 -23.77 -13.52 32.15
C ASP A 94 -25.11 -13.65 32.87
N VAL A 95 -26.13 -14.08 32.12
CA VAL A 95 -27.40 -14.49 32.70
C VAL A 95 -27.12 -15.63 33.66
N ALA A 96 -27.50 -15.45 34.93
CA ALA A 96 -27.34 -16.47 35.95
C ALA A 96 -28.03 -17.75 35.49
N PHE A 97 -27.31 -18.88 35.56
CA PHE A 97 -27.82 -20.20 35.20
C PHE A 97 -29.11 -20.49 35.99
N ASP A 98 -30.24 -20.64 35.30
CA ASP A 98 -31.53 -20.96 35.89
C ASP A 98 -31.82 -22.48 35.80
N PRO A 99 -31.75 -23.24 36.91
CA PRO A 99 -32.03 -24.67 36.93
C PRO A 99 -33.53 -25.01 36.80
N GLN A 100 -34.42 -24.01 36.69
CA GLN A 100 -35.87 -24.21 36.47
C GLN A 100 -36.29 -23.98 35.01
N ALA A 101 -35.36 -23.61 34.13
CA ALA A 101 -35.59 -23.55 32.69
C ALA A 101 -35.51 -24.96 32.06
N LEU A 102 -36.52 -25.80 32.33
CA LEU A 102 -36.80 -27.06 31.63
C LEU A 102 -38.30 -27.18 31.33
#